data_AF-K9EQC4-F1
#
_entry.id   AF-K9EQC4-F1
#
_cell.length_a   1.000
_cell.length_b   1.000
_cell.length_c   1.000
_cell.angle_alpha   90.00
_cell.angle_beta   90.00
_cell.angle_gamma   90.00
#
_symmetry.space_group_name_H-M   'P 1'
#
loop_
_entity.id
_entity.type
_entity.pdbx_description
1 polymer ?
#
loop_
_entity_poly.entity_id
_entity_poly.type
_entity_poly.pdbx_seq_one_letter_code
_entity_poly.pdbx_strand_id
1 'polypeptide(L)' 'MKLLLKLREEGCFGNKNIITIKALANWAAKGEFFLSNQGNPLAEKTIEEEMGEIQREEYPPKQQNKRKNKMPR' A
#
# COMPACT_ATOMS: atom_id res chain seq x y z
N MET A 1 7.63 -2.42 4.14
CA MET A 1 6.48 -1.64 3.63
C MET A 1 6.05 -2.05 2.20
N LYS A 2 6.96 -2.10 1.20
CA LYS A 2 6.65 -2.42 -0.22
C LYS A 2 5.82 -3.69 -0.47
N LEU A 3 6.00 -4.74 0.34
CA LEU A 3 5.25 -6.00 0.21
C LEU A 3 3.72 -5.80 0.35
N LEU A 4 3.28 -4.91 1.24
CA LEU A 4 1.86 -4.63 1.46
C LEU A 4 1.23 -3.86 0.29
N LEU A 5 1.98 -2.92 -0.31
CA LEU A 5 1.55 -2.23 -1.52
C LEU A 5 1.37 -3.21 -2.69
N LYS A 6 2.27 -4.20 -2.79
CA LYS A 6 2.16 -5.27 -3.79
C LYS A 6 0.96 -6.18 -3.54
N LEU A 7 0.71 -6.59 -2.29
CA LEU A 7 -0.48 -7.36 -1.90
C LEU A 7 -1.80 -6.60 -2.18
N ARG A 8 -1.77 -5.27 -2.04
CA ARG A 8 -2.86 -4.38 -2.43
C ARG A 8 -3.09 -4.37 -3.96
N GLU A 9 -2.03 -4.31 -4.76
CA GLU A 9 -2.13 -4.41 -6.23
C GLU A 9 -2.60 -5.78 -6.70
N GLU A 10 -2.10 -6.86 -6.11
CA GLU A 10 -2.47 -8.24 -6.45
C GLU A 10 -3.92 -8.58 -6.06
N GLY A 11 -4.64 -7.67 -5.39
CA GLY A 11 -6.01 -7.92 -4.95
C GLY A 11 -6.11 -8.97 -3.85
N CYS A 12 -5.00 -9.24 -3.17
CA CYS A 12 -4.88 -10.27 -2.12
C CYS A 12 -5.77 -9.98 -0.90
N PHE A 13 -6.28 -8.75 -0.81
CA PHE A 13 -7.24 -8.36 0.23
C PHE A 13 -8.72 -8.69 -0.09
N GLY A 14 -8.97 -9.49 -1.14
CA GLY A 14 -10.21 -10.24 -1.32
C GLY A 14 -11.48 -9.42 -1.60
N ASN A 15 -11.45 -8.10 -1.44
CA ASN A 15 -12.62 -7.26 -1.58
C ASN A 15 -12.33 -6.06 -2.48
N LYS A 16 -13.27 -5.80 -3.41
CA LYS A 16 -13.27 -4.73 -4.42
C LYS A 16 -13.20 -3.30 -3.85
N ASN A 17 -12.93 -3.13 -2.56
CA ASN A 17 -12.72 -1.84 -1.95
C ASN A 17 -11.24 -1.51 -1.97
N ILE A 18 -10.93 -0.40 -2.61
CA ILE A 18 -9.64 0.27 -2.61
C ILE A 18 -9.19 0.40 -1.16
N ILE A 19 -8.36 -0.52 -0.67
CA ILE A 19 -7.86 -0.43 0.70
C ILE A 19 -7.03 0.84 0.77
N THR A 20 -7.39 1.71 1.70
CA THR A 20 -6.65 2.95 1.94
C THR A 20 -5.34 2.63 2.64
N ILE A 21 -4.31 3.45 2.40
CA ILE A 21 -3.01 3.32 3.08
C ILE A 21 -3.20 3.24 4.60
N LYS A 22 -4.12 4.04 5.15
CA LYS A 22 -4.50 4.03 6.55
C LYS A 22 -5.02 2.68 7.06
N ALA A 23 -5.94 2.05 6.33
CA ALA A 23 -6.46 0.74 6.70
C ALA A 23 -5.37 -0.35 6.63
N LEU A 24 -4.50 -0.25 5.63
CA LEU A 24 -3.35 -1.14 5.45
C LEU A 24 -2.32 -0.96 6.59
N ALA A 25 -2.09 0.29 7.03
CA ALA A 25 -1.23 0.63 8.14
C ALA A 25 -1.79 0.14 9.49
N ASN A 26 -3.09 0.32 9.74
CA ASN A 26 -3.75 -0.19 10.95
C ASN A 26 -3.66 -1.72 11.03
N TRP A 27 -3.89 -2.40 9.90
CA TRP A 27 -3.78 -3.86 9.82
C TRP A 27 -2.34 -4.34 10.09
N ALA A 28 -1.35 -3.69 9.48
CA ALA A 28 0.05 -4.00 9.68
C ALA A 28 0.54 -3.72 11.11
N ALA A 29 0.08 -2.62 11.72
CA ALA A 29 0.37 -2.27 13.10
C ALA A 29 -0.24 -3.30 14.07
N LYS A 30 -1.51 -3.68 13.88
CA LYS A 30 -2.19 -4.70 14.70
C LYS A 30 -1.59 -6.08 14.57
N GLY A 31 -1.13 -6.43 13.38
CA GLY A 31 -0.45 -7.71 13.13
C GLY A 31 1.03 -7.67 13.48
N GLU A 32 1.55 -6.55 14.00
CA GLU A 32 2.97 -6.32 14.32
C GLU A 32 3.90 -6.73 13.15
N PHE A 33 3.41 -6.56 11.93
CA PHE A 33 4.07 -7.01 10.69
C PHE A 33 5.37 -6.25 10.43
N PHE A 34 5.47 -5.03 10.95
CA PHE A 34 6.71 -4.27 10.96
C PHE A 34 7.10 -3.95 12.37
N LEU A 35 8.32 -4.37 12.70
CA LEU A 35 9.00 -4.05 13.94
C LEU A 35 10.04 -2.96 13.63
N SER A 36 10.12 -1.97 14.51
CA SER A 36 11.22 -1.01 14.53
C SER A 36 12.54 -1.75 14.73
N ASN A 37 13.65 -1.09 14.43
CA ASN A 37 14.99 -1.66 14.61
C ASN A 37 15.29 -2.12 16.05
N GLN A 38 14.51 -1.64 17.02
CA GLN A 38 14.55 -2.05 18.43
C GLN A 38 13.62 -3.22 18.80
N GLY A 39 12.93 -3.83 17.84
CA GLY A 39 11.99 -4.93 18.08
C GLY A 39 10.62 -4.51 18.63
N ASN A 40 10.34 -3.21 18.69
CA ASN A 40 9.02 -2.69 19.06
C ASN A 40 8.11 -2.60 17.84
N PRO A 41 6.80 -2.89 17.95
CA PRO A 41 5.87 -2.70 16.85
C PRO A 41 5.92 -1.26 16.34
N LEU A 42 6.01 -1.10 15.02
CA LEU A 42 5.93 0.22 14.40
C LEU A 42 4.54 0.81 14.64
N ALA A 43 4.51 2.08 15.03
CA ALA A 43 3.26 2.81 15.17
C ALA A 43 2.56 2.90 13.82
N GLU A 44 1.22 2.80 13.84
CA GLU A 44 0.37 2.98 12.65
C GLU A 44 0.76 4.24 11.86
N LYS A 45 1.02 5.36 12.55
CA LYS A 45 1.41 6.63 11.93
C LYS A 45 2.68 6.50 11.09
N THR A 46 3.71 5.83 11.59
CA THR A 46 4.97 5.66 10.86
C THR A 46 4.76 4.75 9.65
N ILE A 47 3.96 3.69 9.79
CA ILE A 47 3.61 2.80 8.68
C ILE A 47 2.81 3.56 7.62
N GLU A 48 1.84 4.38 8.01
CA GLU A 48 1.04 5.20 7.11
C GLU A 48 1.90 6.20 6.34
N GLU A 49 2.84 6.87 7.01
CA GLU A 49 3.72 7.86 6.42
C GLU A 49 4.67 7.23 5.39
N GLU A 50 5.39 6.16 5.77
CA GLU A 50 6.26 5.41 4.85
C GLU A 50 5.49 4.84 3.67
N MET A 51 4.32 4.25 3.91
CA MET A 51 3.49 3.69 2.84
C MET A 51 2.94 4.80 1.93
N GLY A 52 2.65 5.98 2.47
CA GLY A 52 2.22 7.16 1.72
C GLY A 52 3.36 7.79 0.89
N GLU A 53 4.59 7.75 1.38
CA GLU A 53 5.78 8.12 0.62
C GLU A 53 6.05 7.13 -0.52
N ILE A 54 6.09 5.84 -0.23
CA ILE A 54 6.27 4.80 -1.26
C ILE A 54 5.12 4.83 -2.26
N GLN A 55 3.88 5.07 -1.83
CA GLN A 55 2.77 5.26 -2.76
C GLN A 55 3.00 6.48 -3.66
N ARG A 56 3.48 7.61 -3.15
CA ARG A 56 3.78 8.78 -4.00
C ARG A 56 4.96 8.55 -4.95
N GLU A 57 5.95 7.77 -4.52
CA GLU A 57 7.17 7.48 -5.29
C GLU A 57 6.96 6.36 -6.33
N GLU A 58 6.46 5.20 -5.95
CA GLU A 58 6.27 4.03 -6.84
C GLU A 58 4.90 4.01 -7.54
N TYR A 59 3.86 4.53 -6.88
CA TYR A 59 2.50 4.57 -7.42
C TYR A 59 1.99 6.00 -7.48
N PRO A 60 2.76 6.93 -8.11
CA PRO A 60 2.37 8.33 -8.20
C PRO A 60 0.92 8.36 -8.65
N PRO A 61 0.05 9.18 -8.02
CA PRO A 61 -1.37 9.17 -8.28
C PRO A 61 -1.54 9.22 -9.78
N LYS A 62 -1.83 8.06 -10.39
CA LYS A 62 -2.11 7.97 -11.80
C LYS A 62 -3.36 8.81 -11.89
N GLN A 63 -3.21 10.07 -12.29
CA GLN A 63 -4.26 10.79 -12.99
C GLN A 63 -4.78 9.78 -13.97
N GLN A 64 -5.91 9.21 -13.60
CA GLN A 64 -6.81 8.33 -14.31
C GLN A 64 -6.42 8.19 -15.78
N ASN A 65 -5.34 7.47 -16.07
CA ASN A 65 -4.88 7.35 -17.44
C ASN A 65 -5.71 6.19 -17.97
N LYS A 66 -6.93 6.55 -18.38
CA LYS A 66 -7.60 6.01 -19.56
C LYS A 66 -6.60 6.07 -20.73
N ARG A 67 -5.55 5.26 -20.69
CA ARG A 67 -4.72 4.90 -21.83
C ARG A 67 -4.88 3.40 -21.96
N LYS A 68 -5.94 3.03 -22.67
CA LYS A 68 -5.83 2.66 -24.09
C LYS A 68 -5.11 1.32 -24.20
N ASN A 69 -5.85 0.25 -23.92
CA ASN A 69 -5.75 -0.92 -24.79
C ASN A 69 -6.33 -0.50 -26.16
N LYS A 70 -5.59 0.29 -26.94
CA LYS A 70 -5.69 0.22 -28.40
C LYS A 70 -4.68 -0.87 -28.79
N MET A 71 -5.19 -2.08 -28.85
CA MET A 71 -4.53 -3.23 -29.44
C MET A 71 -4.31 -2.91 -30.93
N PRO A 72 -3.08 -2.93 -31.46
CA PRO A 72 -2.87 -2.95 -32.89
C PRO A 72 -2.90 -4.42 -33.33
N ARG A 73 -3.91 -4.80 -34.09
CA ARG A 73 -3.82 -5.84 -35.10
C ARG A 73 -4.56 -5.36 -36.33
#